data_AF-A0A3M8C558-F1
#
_entry.id   AF-A0A3M8C558-F1
#
_cell.length_a   1.000
_cell.length_b   1.000
_cell.length_c   1.000
_cell.angle_alpha   90.00
_cell.angle_beta   90.00
_cell.angle_gamma   90.00
#
_symmetry.space_group_name_H-M   'P 1'
#
loop_
_entity.id
_entity.type
_entity.pdbx_description
1 polymer ?
#
loop_
_entity_poly.entity_id
_entity_poly.type
_entity_poly.pdbx_seq_one_letter_code
_entity_poly.pdbx_strand_id
1 'polypeptide(L)'
;MLVKFISALISSLLCCAILAMMQYTPVSERQSDTYYFSFSSLLFIYLIYATPVYVLGGIPFSILIERITGKLLHYSRILPFLINLILYASSGMFLMWLMFQEQKSLFLFGAGAASALLYYFVLLLFRYLLRSWSSP
;
A
#
# COMPACT_ATOMS: atom_id res chain seq x y z
N MET A 1 -8.30 12.97 -7.98
CA MET A 1 -8.60 11.56 -8.23
C MET A 1 -7.47 10.85 -8.96
N LEU A 2 -6.98 11.37 -10.10
CA LEU A 2 -5.87 10.76 -10.86
C LEU A 2 -4.64 10.40 -10.00
N VAL A 3 -4.17 11.33 -9.16
CA VAL A 3 -3.00 11.11 -8.28
C VAL A 3 -3.19 9.91 -7.35
N LYS A 4 -4.41 9.73 -6.82
CA LYS A 4 -4.74 8.60 -5.93
C LYS A 4 -4.71 7.28 -6.68
N PHE A 5 -5.26 7.26 -7.90
CA PHE A 5 -5.25 6.09 -8.76
C PHE A 5 -3.83 5.68 -9.15
N ILE A 6 -3.00 6.64 -9.61
CA ILE A 6 -1.58 6.37 -9.91
C ILE A 6 -0.84 5.90 -8.67
N SER A 7 -1.08 6.54 -7.52
CA SER A 7 -0.46 6.13 -6.25
C SER A 7 -0.86 4.69 -5.89
N ALA A 8 -2.12 4.28 -6.10
CA ALA A 8 -2.57 2.92 -5.85
C ALA A 8 -1.83 1.90 -6.71
N LEU A 9 -1.66 2.19 -8.02
CA LEU A 9 -0.95 1.32 -8.95
C LEU A 9 0.55 1.22 -8.64
N ILE A 10 1.19 2.33 -8.33
CA ILE A 10 2.63 2.34 -7.98
C ILE A 10 2.86 1.63 -6.65
N SER A 11 2.00 1.87 -5.66
CA SER A 11 2.10 1.20 -4.37
C SER A 11 1.84 -0.30 -4.47
N SER A 12 0.86 -0.74 -5.26
CA SER A 12 0.62 -2.16 -5.46
C SER A 12 1.81 -2.81 -6.17
N LEU A 13 2.38 -2.16 -7.19
CA LEU A 13 3.57 -2.65 -7.88
C LEU A 13 4.77 -2.79 -6.95
N LEU A 14 5.07 -1.76 -6.14
CA LEU A 14 6.19 -1.79 -5.19
C LEU A 14 5.99 -2.88 -4.13
N CYS A 15 4.78 -2.98 -3.56
CA CYS A 15 4.46 -4.00 -2.58
C CYS A 15 4.60 -5.42 -3.18
N CYS A 16 4.09 -5.64 -4.39
CA CYS A 16 4.20 -6.91 -5.08
C CYS A 16 5.65 -7.26 -5.44
N ALA A 17 6.46 -6.27 -5.83
CA ALA A 17 7.88 -6.49 -6.11
C ALA A 17 8.66 -6.90 -4.86
N ILE A 18 8.40 -6.26 -3.72
CA ILE A 18 9.00 -6.64 -2.43
C ILE A 18 8.61 -8.08 -2.06
N LEU A 19 7.32 -8.42 -2.16
CA LEU A 19 6.84 -9.77 -1.88
C LEU A 19 7.43 -10.82 -2.83
N ALA A 20 7.51 -10.50 -4.12
CA ALA A 20 8.12 -11.38 -5.12
C ALA A 20 9.62 -11.59 -4.84
N MET A 21 10.34 -10.54 -4.42
CA MET A 21 11.75 -10.67 -4.03
C MET A 21 11.92 -11.56 -2.80
N MET A 22 11.04 -11.45 -1.81
CA MET A 22 11.10 -12.28 -0.60
C MET A 22 10.83 -13.76 -0.88
N GLN A 23 9.94 -14.09 -1.83
CA GLN A 23 9.59 -15.48 -2.16
C GLN A 23 10.32 -16.08 -3.36
N TYR A 24 11.11 -15.30 -4.08
CA TYR A 24 11.82 -15.80 -5.24
C TYR A 24 13.03 -16.64 -4.83
N THR A 25 13.07 -17.90 -5.28
CA THR A 25 14.25 -18.76 -5.14
C THR A 25 15.17 -18.59 -6.36
N PRO A 26 16.43 -18.15 -6.17
CA PRO A 26 17.38 -17.96 -7.26
C PRO A 26 17.74 -19.31 -7.89
N VAL A 27 18.07 -19.29 -9.18
CA VAL A 27 18.29 -20.50 -9.99
C VAL A 27 19.39 -21.40 -9.41
N SER A 28 20.42 -20.80 -8.81
CA SER A 28 21.53 -21.50 -8.16
C SER A 28 21.13 -22.33 -6.94
N GLU A 29 20.01 -22.01 -6.29
CA GLU A 29 19.54 -22.68 -5.07
C GLU A 29 18.38 -23.64 -5.34
N ARG A 30 17.99 -23.81 -6.61
CA ARG A 30 16.88 -24.67 -6.99
C ARG A 30 17.30 -26.14 -6.97
N GLN A 31 16.49 -26.95 -6.31
CA GLN A 31 16.65 -28.39 -6.32
C GLN A 31 16.10 -28.98 -7.61
N SER A 32 16.73 -30.05 -8.11
CA SER A 32 16.18 -30.84 -9.21
C SER A 32 14.83 -31.44 -8.81
N ASP A 33 13.93 -31.58 -9.78
CA ASP A 33 12.58 -32.16 -9.61
C ASP A 33 11.59 -31.36 -8.72
N THR A 34 11.90 -30.10 -8.39
CA THR A 34 10.96 -29.19 -7.71
C THR A 34 10.55 -28.04 -8.61
N TYR A 35 9.24 -27.75 -8.67
CA TYR A 35 8.73 -26.59 -9.41
C TYR A 35 8.91 -25.30 -8.60
N TYR A 36 9.56 -24.31 -9.21
CA TYR A 36 9.72 -22.97 -8.65
C TYR A 36 9.07 -21.94 -9.56
N PHE A 37 8.31 -21.01 -8.98
CA PHE A 37 7.80 -19.88 -9.73
C PHE A 37 8.93 -18.92 -10.13
N SER A 38 8.85 -18.40 -11.35
CA SER A 38 9.72 -17.29 -11.76
C SER A 38 9.34 -16.00 -11.02
N PHE A 39 10.29 -15.07 -10.90
CA PHE A 39 10.04 -13.76 -10.29
C PHE A 39 8.88 -13.02 -10.98
N SER A 40 8.84 -13.05 -12.31
CA SER A 40 7.77 -12.42 -13.08
C SER A 40 6.41 -13.07 -12.80
N SER A 41 6.35 -14.39 -12.70
CA SER A 41 5.12 -15.10 -12.37
C SER A 41 4.60 -14.71 -10.98
N LEU A 42 5.48 -14.68 -9.97
CA LEU A 42 5.11 -14.23 -8.61
C LEU A 42 4.59 -12.79 -8.63
N LEU A 43 5.30 -11.89 -9.32
CA LEU A 43 4.93 -10.49 -9.43
C LEU A 43 3.54 -10.31 -10.06
N PHE A 44 3.25 -11.01 -11.17
CA PHE A 44 1.94 -10.91 -11.84
C PHE A 44 0.81 -11.49 -10.99
N ILE A 45 1.03 -12.64 -10.35
CA ILE A 45 0.04 -13.24 -9.44
C ILE A 45 -0.30 -12.24 -8.33
N TYR A 46 0.72 -11.68 -7.67
CA TYR A 46 0.50 -10.71 -6.60
C TYR A 46 -0.17 -9.44 -7.11
N LEU A 47 0.18 -8.94 -8.29
CA LEU A 47 -0.46 -7.77 -8.89
C LEU A 47 -1.95 -7.99 -9.13
N ILE A 48 -2.35 -9.17 -9.62
CA ILE A 48 -3.76 -9.51 -9.89
C ILE A 48 -4.58 -9.48 -8.59
N TYR A 49 -4.03 -9.96 -7.47
CA TYR A 49 -4.75 -10.00 -6.19
C TYR A 49 -4.64 -8.70 -5.39
N ALA A 50 -3.46 -8.09 -5.32
CA ALA A 50 -3.22 -6.91 -4.49
C ALA A 50 -3.74 -5.62 -5.12
N THR A 51 -3.64 -5.46 -6.45
CA THR A 51 -4.03 -4.21 -7.11
C THR A 51 -5.51 -3.86 -6.89
N PRO A 52 -6.48 -4.79 -7.01
CA PRO A 52 -7.87 -4.52 -6.66
C PRO A 52 -8.04 -4.05 -5.21
N VAL A 53 -7.27 -4.60 -4.26
CA VAL A 53 -7.32 -4.17 -2.85
C VAL A 53 -6.81 -2.74 -2.68
N TYR A 54 -5.72 -2.37 -3.36
CA TYR A 54 -5.21 -0.99 -3.34
C TYR A 54 -6.18 0.00 -4.00
N VAL A 55 -6.83 -0.39 -5.10
CA VAL A 55 -7.78 0.48 -5.82
C VAL A 55 -9.10 0.61 -5.05
N LEU A 56 -9.71 -0.51 -4.66
CA LEU A 56 -11.03 -0.55 -4.02
C LEU A 56 -10.98 -0.23 -2.52
N GLY A 57 -9.89 -0.56 -1.83
CA GLY A 57 -9.68 -0.20 -0.44
C GLY A 57 -8.96 1.15 -0.30
N GLY A 58 -7.77 1.27 -0.90
CA GLY A 58 -6.90 2.42 -0.72
C GLY A 58 -7.52 3.76 -1.17
N ILE A 59 -8.22 3.80 -2.31
CA ILE A 59 -8.81 5.05 -2.82
C ILE A 59 -9.98 5.53 -1.95
N PRO A 60 -11.00 4.72 -1.63
CA PRO A 60 -12.09 5.15 -0.74
C PRO A 60 -11.61 5.55 0.64
N PHE A 61 -10.71 4.78 1.27
CA PHE A 61 -10.16 5.14 2.58
C PHE A 61 -9.36 6.44 2.50
N SER A 62 -8.59 6.68 1.44
CA SER A 62 -7.92 7.96 1.22
C SER A 62 -8.89 9.14 1.18
N ILE A 63 -10.02 9.00 0.49
CA ILE A 63 -11.05 10.05 0.41
C ILE A 63 -11.67 10.29 1.79
N LEU A 64 -11.97 9.21 2.53
CA LEU A 64 -12.52 9.30 3.88
C LEU A 64 -11.55 10.02 4.84
N ILE A 65 -10.28 9.61 4.82
CA ILE A 65 -9.22 10.18 5.68
C ILE A 65 -9.03 11.67 5.39
N GLU A 66 -8.98 12.07 4.12
CA GLU A 66 -8.90 13.49 3.75
C GLU A 66 -10.10 14.30 4.20
N ARG A 67 -11.31 13.71 4.20
CA ARG A 67 -12.50 14.39 4.70
C ARG A 67 -12.43 14.61 6.21
N ILE A 68 -11.84 13.66 6.95
CA ILE A 68 -11.62 13.77 8.39
C ILE A 68 -10.54 14.81 8.70
N THR A 69 -9.38 14.72 8.03
CA THR A 69 -8.21 15.57 8.33
C THR A 69 -8.25 16.93 7.66
N GLY A 70 -9.05 17.10 6.61
CA GLY A 70 -9.31 18.38 5.92
C GLY A 70 -9.76 19.50 6.87
N LYS A 71 -10.49 19.15 7.93
CA LYS A 71 -10.97 20.09 8.95
C LYS A 71 -9.89 20.49 9.97
N LEU A 72 -8.83 19.68 10.13
CA LEU A 72 -7.76 19.89 11.12
C LEU A 72 -6.57 20.68 10.59
N LEU A 73 -6.51 20.94 9.27
CA LEU A 73 -5.38 21.58 8.59
C LEU A 73 -5.09 23.03 9.03
N HIS A 74 -5.99 23.67 9.79
CA HIS A 74 -5.81 25.06 10.22
C HIS A 74 -4.91 25.25 11.45
N TYR A 75 -4.63 24.18 12.22
CA TYR A 75 -3.98 24.35 13.53
C TYR A 75 -2.46 24.14 13.52
N SER A 76 -1.92 23.23 12.68
CA SER A 76 -0.45 23.01 12.57
C SER A 76 -0.06 22.16 11.36
N ARG A 77 1.23 22.17 10.99
CA ARG A 77 1.79 21.41 9.85
C ARG A 77 2.09 19.94 10.16
N ILE A 78 2.35 19.60 11.44
CA ILE A 78 2.81 18.26 11.87
C ILE A 78 1.64 17.38 12.32
N LEU A 79 0.64 17.96 12.98
CA LEU A 79 -0.53 17.22 13.47
C LEU A 79 -1.29 16.46 12.36
N PRO A 80 -1.59 17.04 11.18
CA PRO A 80 -2.28 16.30 10.12
C PRO A 80 -1.44 15.13 9.58
N PHE A 81 -0.11 15.24 9.63
CA PHE A 81 0.78 14.15 9.22
C PHE A 81 0.69 12.95 10.19
N LEU A 82 0.78 13.19 11.49
CA LEU A 82 0.68 12.14 12.51
C LEU A 82 -0.70 11.47 12.52
N ILE A 83 -1.77 12.27 12.37
CA ILE A 83 -3.13 11.74 12.32
C ILE A 83 -3.33 10.89 11.06
N ASN A 84 -2.88 11.35 9.90
CA ASN A 84 -2.93 10.55 8.68
C ASN A 84 -2.16 9.23 8.85
N LEU A 85 -0.98 9.25 9.48
CA LEU A 85 -0.21 8.02 9.73
C LEU A 85 -1.04 6.98 10.48
N ILE A 86 -1.70 7.38 11.57
CA ILE A 86 -2.53 6.50 12.40
C ILE A 86 -3.77 6.03 11.61
N LEU A 87 -4.43 6.93 10.89
CA LEU A 87 -5.63 6.60 10.13
C LEU A 87 -5.36 5.66 8.94
N TYR A 88 -4.24 5.85 8.24
CA TYR A 88 -3.85 4.94 7.16
C TYR A 88 -3.45 3.58 7.73
N ALA A 89 -2.65 3.53 8.79
CA ALA A 89 -2.29 2.27 9.44
C ALA A 89 -3.53 1.51 9.92
N SER A 90 -4.46 2.19 10.59
CA SER A 90 -5.71 1.56 11.07
C SER A 90 -6.61 1.12 9.93
N SER A 91 -6.69 1.86 8.82
CA SER A 91 -7.45 1.45 7.63
C SER A 91 -6.89 0.16 7.00
N GLY A 92 -5.56 0.02 6.96
CA GLY A 92 -4.90 -1.18 6.47
C GLY A 92 -5.15 -2.40 7.36
N MET A 93 -5.08 -2.22 8.67
CA MET A 93 -5.42 -3.25 9.64
C MET A 93 -6.90 -3.68 9.51
N PHE A 94 -7.79 -2.69 9.35
CA PHE A 94 -9.22 -2.93 9.19
C PHE A 94 -9.54 -3.70 7.89
N LEU A 95 -8.90 -3.36 6.78
CA LEU A 95 -9.03 -4.09 5.52
C LEU A 95 -8.56 -5.54 5.66
N MET A 96 -7.42 -5.79 6.31
CA MET A 96 -6.95 -7.15 6.56
C MET A 96 -7.89 -7.94 7.46
N TRP A 97 -8.44 -7.30 8.51
CA TRP A 97 -9.44 -7.91 9.37
C TRP A 97 -10.69 -8.33 8.59
N LEU A 98 -11.15 -7.47 7.67
CA LEU A 98 -12.33 -7.74 6.84
C LEU A 98 -12.09 -8.91 5.86
N MET A 99 -10.90 -9.01 5.28
CA MET A 99 -10.54 -10.05 4.31
C MET A 99 -10.20 -11.40 4.95
N PHE A 100 -9.59 -11.41 6.13
CA PHE A 100 -9.06 -12.62 6.78
C PHE A 100 -9.65 -12.81 8.19
N GLN A 101 -10.97 -12.98 8.27
CA GLN A 101 -11.70 -13.07 9.55
C GLN A 101 -11.24 -14.24 10.45
N GLU A 102 -10.83 -15.36 9.83
CA GLU A 102 -10.44 -16.59 10.52
C GLU A 102 -8.96 -16.59 10.96
N GLN A 103 -8.08 -15.87 10.25
CA GLN A 103 -6.64 -15.87 10.53
C GLN A 103 -6.22 -14.58 11.25
N LYS A 104 -6.40 -14.57 12.57
CA LYS A 104 -6.00 -13.45 13.44
C LYS A 104 -4.51 -13.52 13.77
N SER A 105 -3.65 -13.37 12.76
CA SER A 105 -2.21 -13.24 12.96
C SER A 105 -1.82 -11.76 13.08
N LEU A 106 -1.05 -11.42 14.12
CA LEU A 106 -0.44 -10.10 14.25
C LEU A 106 0.41 -9.73 13.03
N PHE A 107 1.04 -10.72 12.40
CA PHE A 107 1.82 -10.53 11.18
C PHE A 107 0.95 -10.06 10.01
N LEU A 108 -0.25 -10.63 9.84
CA LEU A 108 -1.19 -10.23 8.78
C LEU A 108 -1.70 -8.79 9.00
N PHE A 109 -2.03 -8.42 10.24
CA PHE A 109 -2.40 -7.04 10.56
C PHE A 109 -1.25 -6.07 10.32
N GLY A 110 -0.03 -6.44 10.69
CA GLY A 110 1.18 -5.67 10.42
C GLY A 110 1.41 -5.47 8.92
N ALA A 111 1.24 -6.53 8.10
CA ALA A 111 1.35 -6.46 6.65
C ALA A 111 0.29 -5.51 6.04
N GLY A 112 -0.94 -5.54 6.57
CA GLY A 112 -2.00 -4.60 6.18
C GLY A 112 -1.66 -3.14 6.50
N ALA A 113 -1.20 -2.88 7.73
CA ALA A 113 -0.77 -1.55 8.14
C ALA A 113 0.40 -1.04 7.27
N ALA A 114 1.41 -1.88 7.05
CA ALA A 114 2.58 -1.57 6.24
C ALA A 114 2.19 -1.25 4.78
N SER A 115 1.29 -2.04 4.21
CA SER A 115 0.75 -1.82 2.85
C SER A 115 0.01 -0.48 2.73
N ALA A 116 -0.84 -0.16 3.69
CA ALA A 116 -1.57 1.11 3.70
C ALA A 116 -0.65 2.32 3.92
N LEU A 117 0.39 2.18 4.74
CA LEU A 117 1.42 3.20 4.93
C LEU A 117 2.26 3.41 3.66
N LEU A 118 2.60 2.33 2.95
CA LEU A 118 3.28 2.43 1.66
C LEU A 118 2.44 3.24 0.67
N TYR A 119 1.13 2.99 0.59
CA TYR A 119 0.22 3.81 -0.18
C TYR A 119 0.23 5.28 0.24
N TYR A 120 0.19 5.56 1.55
CA TYR A 120 0.24 6.93 2.07
C TYR A 120 1.54 7.66 1.68
N PHE A 121 2.70 7.01 1.82
CA PHE A 121 4.00 7.61 1.47
C PHE A 121 4.12 7.90 -0.02
N VAL A 122 3.67 6.97 -0.88
CA VAL A 122 3.64 7.19 -2.33
C VAL A 122 2.71 8.34 -2.68
N LEU A 123 1.52 8.39 -2.07
CA LEU A 123 0.56 9.48 -2.26
C LEU A 123 1.14 10.84 -1.83
N LEU A 124 1.87 10.87 -0.70
CA LEU A 124 2.52 12.08 -0.20
C LEU A 124 3.64 12.54 -1.16
N LEU A 125 4.45 11.61 -1.65
CA LEU A 125 5.51 11.89 -2.62
C LEU A 125 4.94 12.50 -3.91
N PHE A 126 3.90 11.89 -4.48
CA PHE A 126 3.27 12.44 -5.68
C PHE A 126 2.67 13.83 -5.46
N ARG A 127 2.06 14.08 -4.29
CA ARG A 127 1.58 15.43 -3.95
C ARG A 127 2.70 16.43 -3.83
N TYR A 128 3.82 16.04 -3.25
CA TYR A 128 4.99 16.90 -3.11
C TYR A 128 5.56 17.26 -4.49
N LEU A 129 5.76 16.27 -5.36
CA LEU A 129 6.26 16.46 -6.73
C LEU A 129 5.35 17.35 -7.58
N LEU A 130 4.02 17.17 -7.47
CA LEU A 130 3.07 18.01 -8.21
C LEU A 130 3.03 19.45 -7.67
N ARG A 131 3.17 19.62 -6.34
CA ARG A 131 3.19 20.95 -5.73
C ARG A 131 4.45 21.74 -6.11
N SER A 132 5.61 21.09 -6.21
CA SER A 132 6.85 21.75 -6.65
C SER A 132 6.81 22.18 -8.12
N TRP A 133 5.98 21.53 -8.94
CA TRP A 133 5.78 21.89 -10.34
C TRP A 133 4.83 23.09 -10.54
N SER A 134 4.03 23.43 -9.52
CA SER A 134 3.04 24.52 -9.58
C SER A 134 3.51 25.86 -8.99
N SER A 135 4.75 25.94 -8.49
CA SER A 135 5.36 27.19 -8.05
C SER A 135 6.13 27.83 -9.22
N PRO A 136 5.71 29.01 -9.72
CA PRO A 136 6.44 29.74 -10.76
C PRO A 136 7.82 30.22 -10.29
#